data_AF-A0A7V3H7Y1-F1
#
_entry.id   AF-A0A7V3H7Y1-F1
#
_cell.length_a   1.000
_cell.length_b   1.000
_cell.length_c   1.000
_cell.angle_alpha   90.00
_cell.angle_beta   90.00
_cell.angle_gamma   90.00
#
_symmetry.space_group_name_H-M   'P 1'
#
loop_
_entity.id
_entity.type
_entity.pdbx_description
1 polymer ?
#
loop_
_entity_poly.entity_id
_entity_poly.type
_entity_poly.pdbx_seq_one_letter_code
_entity_poly.pdbx_strand_id
1 'polypeptide(L)'
;MQIFITLDDEHRLQELIKQQFDMSLPIEGGWGYTQEKATIIQSLDNIPLKQFQHTFASMRAYGEMNMALPEAERYGSINVNELSGETIKIDNLVFEKILYEVSAMKESDYSDFINAYKEGYGKESFNMET
;
A
#
# COMPACT_ATOMS: atom_id res chain seq x y z
N MET A 1 16.10 -4.95 5.54
CA MET A 1 15.06 -3.93 5.78
C MET A 1 15.12 -2.97 4.61
N GLN A 2 14.11 -3.00 3.73
CA GLN A 2 14.05 -2.11 2.57
C GLN A 2 13.43 -0.77 2.99
N ILE A 3 13.98 0.34 2.51
CA ILE A 3 13.48 1.68 2.79
C ILE A 3 12.60 2.06 1.60
N PHE A 4 11.32 2.33 1.83
CA PHE A 4 10.37 2.72 0.80
C PHE A 4 10.54 4.19 0.42
N ILE A 5 10.27 4.52 -0.84
CA ILE A 5 10.17 5.92 -1.27
C ILE A 5 8.88 6.48 -0.68
N THR A 6 9.02 7.50 0.16
CA THR A 6 7.87 8.16 0.77
C THR A 6 7.09 8.92 -0.30
N LEU A 7 5.77 8.84 -0.23
CA LEU A 7 4.88 9.68 -1.02
C LEU A 7 5.04 11.14 -0.60
N ASP A 8 4.92 12.04 -1.56
CA ASP A 8 5.00 13.48 -1.29
C ASP A 8 3.86 13.90 -0.33
N ASP A 9 4.25 14.43 0.83
CA ASP A 9 3.36 14.85 1.91
C ASP A 9 2.89 16.31 1.74
N GLU A 10 3.41 17.07 0.78
CA GLU A 10 3.17 18.51 0.66
C GLU A 10 1.77 18.87 0.08
N HIS A 11 0.69 18.29 0.63
CA HIS A 11 -0.71 18.72 0.50
C HIS A 11 -1.56 18.07 -0.60
N ARG A 12 -1.27 16.84 -1.02
CA ARG A 12 -2.08 16.16 -2.06
C ARG A 12 -2.61 14.78 -1.70
N LEU A 13 -2.68 14.42 -0.42
CA LEU A 13 -3.21 13.11 0.00
C LEU A 13 -4.60 12.83 -0.62
N GLN A 14 -5.55 13.74 -0.41
CA GLN A 14 -6.90 13.60 -0.96
C GLN A 14 -6.90 13.59 -2.50
N GLU A 15 -6.12 14.47 -3.13
CA GLU A 15 -6.03 14.57 -4.60
C GLU A 15 -5.45 13.29 -5.20
N LEU A 16 -4.36 12.77 -4.62
CA LEU A 16 -3.72 11.53 -5.03
C LEU A 16 -4.69 10.37 -4.88
N ILE A 17 -5.37 10.27 -3.74
CA ILE A 17 -6.35 9.20 -3.51
C ILE A 17 -7.47 9.26 -4.55
N LYS A 18 -7.98 10.47 -4.83
CA LYS A 18 -9.03 10.67 -5.82
C LYS A 18 -8.57 10.37 -7.25
N GLN A 19 -7.37 10.81 -7.64
CA GLN A 19 -6.86 10.61 -8.99
C GLN A 19 -6.52 9.16 -9.29
N GLN A 20 -6.03 8.42 -8.29
CA GLN A 20 -5.40 7.11 -8.50
C GLN A 20 -6.31 5.95 -8.13
N PHE A 21 -7.21 6.16 -7.16
CA PHE A 21 -8.14 5.13 -6.68
C PHE A 21 -9.61 5.51 -6.90
N ASP A 22 -9.89 6.65 -7.54
CA ASP A 22 -11.23 7.23 -7.74
C ASP A 22 -12.05 7.38 -6.44
N MET A 23 -11.36 7.38 -5.28
CA MET A 23 -11.99 7.39 -3.96
C MET A 23 -11.94 8.78 -3.34
N SER A 24 -12.99 9.14 -2.60
CA SER A 24 -13.01 10.35 -1.77
C SER A 24 -13.08 9.91 -0.33
N LEU A 25 -12.00 10.11 0.42
CA LEU A 25 -11.94 9.80 1.86
C LEU A 25 -11.99 11.12 2.65
N PRO A 26 -12.85 11.22 3.68
CA PRO A 26 -12.92 12.40 4.56
C PRO A 26 -11.74 12.43 5.54
N ILE A 27 -10.54 12.69 5.02
CA ILE A 27 -9.28 12.70 5.77
C ILE A 27 -8.45 13.94 5.54
N GLU A 28 -7.63 14.31 6.51
CA GLU A 28 -6.64 15.38 6.43
C GLU A 28 -5.26 14.89 6.92
N GLY A 29 -4.28 15.78 6.94
CA GLY A 29 -2.91 15.45 7.35
C GLY A 29 -2.12 14.77 6.24
N GLY A 30 -1.23 13.84 6.63
CA GLY A 30 -0.33 13.14 5.73
C GLY A 30 -0.52 11.62 5.75
N TRP A 31 0.46 10.90 5.21
CA TRP A 31 0.46 9.43 5.15
C TRP A 31 0.84 8.73 6.47
N GLY A 32 1.13 9.48 7.53
CA GLY A 32 1.53 8.93 8.82
C GLY A 32 2.95 8.38 8.85
N TYR A 33 3.89 9.01 8.13
CA TYR A 33 5.32 8.69 8.26
C TYR A 33 5.91 9.09 9.62
N THR A 34 5.38 10.16 10.20
CA THR A 34 5.68 10.63 11.56
C THR A 34 4.38 11.00 12.25
N GLN A 35 4.45 11.27 13.56
CA GLN A 35 3.30 11.67 14.35
C GLN A 35 2.73 13.03 13.89
N GLU A 36 3.59 13.98 13.54
CA GLU A 36 3.19 15.31 13.04
C GLU A 36 2.49 15.22 11.68
N LYS A 37 2.75 14.14 10.95
CA LYS A 37 2.18 13.84 9.64
C LYS A 37 1.13 12.73 9.68
N ALA A 38 0.59 12.43 10.86
CA ALA A 38 -0.47 11.44 11.02
C ALA A 38 -1.69 11.80 10.17
N THR A 39 -2.37 10.77 9.65
CA THR A 39 -3.65 10.95 8.99
C THR A 39 -4.71 11.28 10.01
N ILE A 40 -5.49 12.33 9.75
CA ILE A 40 -6.62 12.73 10.58
C ILE A 40 -7.90 12.26 9.89
N ILE A 41 -8.64 11.35 10.54
CA ILE A 41 -9.92 10.85 10.04
C ILE A 41 -11.02 11.80 10.51
N GLN A 42 -11.60 12.59 9.59
CA GLN A 42 -12.67 13.53 9.89
C GLN A 42 -14.03 12.82 10.04
N SER A 43 -14.25 11.78 9.25
CA SER A 43 -15.44 10.91 9.32
C SER A 43 -15.08 9.50 8.86
N LEU A 44 -15.88 8.51 9.24
CA LEU A 44 -15.79 7.16 8.69
C LEU A 44 -16.84 6.88 7.62
N ASP A 45 -17.85 7.74 7.44
CA ASP A 45 -18.92 7.58 6.44
C ASP A 45 -19.57 6.17 6.42
N ASN A 46 -19.72 5.57 7.60
CA ASN A 46 -20.19 4.19 7.84
C ASN A 46 -19.23 3.06 7.43
N ILE A 47 -17.98 3.37 7.08
CA ILE A 47 -16.90 2.39 6.89
C ILE A 47 -16.39 1.97 8.29
N PRO A 48 -16.35 0.67 8.61
CA PRO A 48 -15.71 0.21 9.84
C PRO A 48 -14.24 0.68 9.93
N LEU A 49 -13.81 1.15 11.10
CA LEU A 49 -12.46 1.71 11.28
C LEU A 49 -11.35 0.78 10.76
N LYS A 50 -11.43 -0.52 11.05
CA LYS A 50 -10.45 -1.51 10.56
C LYS A 50 -10.42 -1.61 9.04
N GLN A 51 -11.59 -1.55 8.39
CA GLN A 51 -11.69 -1.57 6.95
C GLN A 51 -11.10 -0.30 6.34
N PHE A 52 -11.34 0.85 6.96
CA PHE A 52 -10.72 2.11 6.58
C PHE A 52 -9.19 2.01 6.68
N GLN A 53 -8.66 1.56 7.82
CA GLN A 53 -7.22 1.42 8.07
C GLN A 53 -6.56 0.48 7.07
N HIS A 54 -7.14 -0.68 6.80
CA HIS A 54 -6.64 -1.64 5.81
C HIS A 54 -6.64 -1.07 4.39
N THR A 55 -7.74 -0.39 4.01
CA THR A 55 -7.86 0.27 2.69
C THR A 55 -6.79 1.34 2.53
N PHE A 56 -6.64 2.19 3.54
CA PHE A 56 -5.66 3.27 3.54
C PHE A 56 -4.21 2.75 3.49
N ALA A 57 -3.90 1.70 4.28
CA ALA A 57 -2.60 1.04 4.24
C ALA A 57 -2.31 0.40 2.87
N SER A 58 -3.32 -0.20 2.23
CA SER A 58 -3.20 -0.77 0.88
C SER A 58 -2.89 0.30 -0.17
N MET A 59 -3.60 1.44 -0.12
CA MET A 59 -3.35 2.58 -0.99
C MET A 59 -1.92 3.13 -0.82
N ARG A 60 -1.48 3.28 0.44
CA ARG A 60 -0.14 3.75 0.75
C ARG A 60 0.92 2.78 0.24
N ALA A 61 0.79 1.49 0.50
CA ALA A 61 1.71 0.47 0.03
C ALA A 61 1.81 0.44 -1.51
N TYR A 62 0.67 0.54 -2.20
CA TYR A 62 0.66 0.65 -3.67
C TYR A 62 1.34 1.92 -4.16
N GLY A 63 1.07 3.06 -3.52
CA GLY A 63 1.72 4.32 -3.85
C GLY A 63 3.25 4.25 -3.73
N GLU A 64 3.75 3.70 -2.62
CA GLU A 64 5.18 3.62 -2.32
C GLU A 64 5.92 2.56 -3.16
N MET A 65 5.27 1.42 -3.44
CA MET A 65 5.91 0.27 -4.09
C MET A 65 5.61 0.16 -5.59
N ASN A 66 4.73 1.00 -6.13
CA ASN A 66 4.41 1.00 -7.55
C ASN A 66 4.45 2.41 -8.14
N MET A 67 3.59 3.30 -7.67
CA MET A 67 3.40 4.60 -8.33
C MET A 67 4.64 5.51 -8.22
N ALA A 68 5.29 5.52 -7.07
CA ALA A 68 6.47 6.34 -6.80
C ALA A 68 7.76 5.80 -7.45
N LEU A 69 7.72 4.57 -7.97
CA LEU A 69 8.89 3.90 -8.53
C LEU A 69 8.93 4.00 -10.06
N PRO A 70 10.14 4.07 -10.66
CA PRO A 70 10.29 3.86 -12.10
C PRO A 70 9.83 2.45 -12.47
N GLU A 71 9.35 2.27 -13.70
CA GLU A 71 8.72 1.03 -14.18
C GLU A 71 9.54 -0.24 -13.87
N ALA A 72 10.86 -0.20 -14.08
CA ALA A 72 11.77 -1.33 -13.84
C ALA A 72 11.89 -1.74 -12.36
N GLU A 73 11.43 -0.90 -11.42
CA GLU A 73 11.50 -1.13 -9.98
C GLU A 73 10.13 -1.37 -9.35
N ARG A 74 9.05 -1.33 -10.15
CA ARG A 74 7.69 -1.49 -9.65
C ARG A 74 7.42 -2.88 -9.11
N TYR A 75 6.60 -2.91 -8.08
CA TYR A 75 6.04 -4.13 -7.52
C TYR A 75 4.55 -4.23 -7.85
N GLY A 76 4.13 -5.44 -8.21
CA GLY A 76 2.73 -5.84 -8.37
C GLY A 76 2.31 -6.82 -7.27
N SER A 77 1.04 -7.23 -7.30
CA SER A 77 0.47 -8.18 -6.33
C SER A 77 0.73 -7.78 -4.87
N ILE A 78 0.65 -6.47 -4.60
CA ILE A 78 0.92 -5.89 -3.28
C ILE A 78 -0.23 -6.24 -2.34
N ASN A 79 0.08 -6.87 -1.22
CA ASN A 79 -0.87 -7.25 -0.19
C ASN A 79 -0.39 -6.76 1.18
N VAL A 80 -1.33 -6.23 1.98
CA VAL A 80 -1.06 -5.77 3.35
C VAL A 80 -1.80 -6.65 4.35
N ASN A 81 -1.08 -7.11 5.37
CA ASN A 81 -1.60 -7.91 6.47
C ASN A 81 -1.33 -7.20 7.80
N GLU A 82 -2.36 -6.95 8.59
CA GLU A 82 -2.20 -6.36 9.92
C GLU A 82 -1.46 -7.34 10.84
N LEU A 83 -0.35 -6.90 11.43
CA LEU A 83 0.38 -7.67 12.44
C LEU A 83 -0.05 -7.30 13.85
N SER A 84 -0.19 -5.99 14.11
CA SER A 84 -0.57 -5.47 15.43
C SER A 84 -1.10 -4.05 15.35
N GLY A 85 -1.77 -3.61 16.41
CA GLY A 85 -2.19 -2.23 16.59
C GLY A 85 -2.04 -1.81 18.05
N GLU A 86 -1.69 -0.55 18.27
CA GLU A 86 -1.62 0.06 19.59
C GLU A 86 -2.22 1.47 19.60
N THR A 87 -2.91 1.80 20.68
CA THR A 87 -3.39 3.16 20.93
C THR A 87 -2.34 3.92 21.74
N ILE A 88 -1.84 5.02 21.20
CA ILE A 88 -0.85 5.89 21.84
C ILE A 88 -1.55 7.17 22.31
N LYS A 89 -1.34 7.54 23.57
CA LYS A 89 -1.85 8.79 24.15
C LYS A 89 -0.70 9.73 24.43
N ILE A 90 -0.71 10.90 23.81
CA ILE A 90 0.31 11.95 24.00
C ILE A 90 -0.43 13.25 24.25
N ASP A 91 -0.18 13.86 25.41
CA ASP A 91 -0.92 15.02 25.91
C ASP A 91 -2.44 14.79 25.88
N ASN A 92 -3.16 15.55 25.05
CA ASN A 92 -4.62 15.46 24.88
C ASN A 92 -5.03 14.78 23.57
N LEU A 93 -4.09 14.15 22.85
CA LEU A 93 -4.32 13.49 21.58
C LEU A 93 -4.27 11.96 21.73
N VAL A 94 -5.07 11.28 20.91
CA VAL A 94 -5.13 9.83 20.81
C VAL A 94 -4.75 9.44 19.39
N PHE A 95 -3.75 8.58 19.26
CA PHE A 95 -3.25 8.06 18.00
C PHE A 95 -3.50 6.56 17.93
N GLU A 96 -3.91 6.09 16.76
CA GLU A 96 -3.93 4.67 16.43
C GLU A 96 -2.69 4.36 15.57
N LYS A 97 -1.79 3.53 16.09
CA LYS A 97 -0.62 3.07 15.35
C LYS A 97 -0.80 1.60 15.01
N ILE A 98 -0.89 1.33 13.71
CA ILE A 98 -1.09 -0.02 13.19
C ILE A 98 0.17 -0.45 12.44
N LEU A 99 0.63 -1.66 12.72
CA LEU A 99 1.76 -2.29 12.03
C LEU A 99 1.23 -3.28 11.00
N TYR A 100 1.65 -3.09 9.75
CA TYR A 100 1.34 -3.98 8.63
C TYR A 100 2.60 -4.69 8.14
N GLU A 101 2.48 -5.97 7.82
CA GLU A 101 3.38 -6.67 6.91
C GLU A 101 2.90 -6.44 5.48
N VAL A 102 3.83 -6.09 4.59
CA VAL A 102 3.54 -5.91 3.16
C VAL A 102 4.31 -6.96 2.37
N SER A 103 3.59 -7.74 1.57
CA SER A 103 4.16 -8.68 0.61
C SER A 103 3.87 -8.21 -0.81
N ALA A 104 4.82 -8.41 -1.72
CA ALA A 104 4.69 -8.03 -3.13
C ALA A 104 5.69 -8.80 -4.00
N MET A 105 5.49 -8.76 -5.31
CA MET A 105 6.40 -9.35 -6.31
C MET A 105 6.83 -8.25 -7.29
N LYS A 106 8.08 -8.27 -7.79
CA LYS A 106 8.47 -7.34 -8.86
C LYS A 106 7.61 -7.59 -10.10
N GLU A 107 7.16 -6.51 -10.75
CA GLU A 107 6.37 -6.62 -11.97
C GLU A 107 7.13 -7.31 -13.10
N SER A 108 8.45 -7.10 -13.18
CA SER A 108 9.32 -7.78 -14.15
C SER A 108 9.33 -9.29 -13.90
N ASP A 109 9.56 -9.72 -12.66
CA ASP A 109 9.64 -11.14 -12.31
C ASP A 109 8.30 -11.85 -12.60
N TYR A 110 7.18 -11.18 -12.32
CA TYR A 110 5.86 -11.72 -12.65
C TYR A 110 5.65 -11.82 -14.16
N SER A 111 6.05 -10.79 -14.90
CA SER A 111 5.94 -10.77 -16.37
C SER A 111 6.80 -11.86 -17.00
N ASP A 112 8.03 -12.04 -16.52
CA ASP A 112 8.95 -13.09 -16.95
C ASP A 112 8.37 -14.47 -16.68
N PHE A 113 7.80 -14.68 -15.49
CA PHE A 113 7.12 -15.93 -15.14
C PHE A 113 5.93 -16.22 -16.07
N ILE A 114 5.05 -15.25 -16.31
CA ILE A 114 3.88 -15.43 -17.19
C ILE A 114 4.30 -15.65 -18.64
N ASN A 115 5.34 -14.98 -19.11
CA ASN A 115 5.88 -15.18 -20.46
C ASN A 115 6.48 -16.59 -20.61
N ALA A 116 7.32 -17.01 -19.66
CA ALA A 116 7.86 -18.36 -19.63
C ALA A 116 6.76 -19.44 -19.58
N TYR A 117 5.72 -19.20 -18.78
CA TYR A 117 4.56 -20.08 -18.72
C TYR A 117 3.85 -20.15 -20.08
N LYS A 118 3.51 -19.01 -20.71
CA LYS A 118 2.84 -19.00 -22.02
C LYS A 118 3.66 -19.68 -23.11
N GLU A 119 4.98 -19.52 -23.10
CA GLU A 119 5.87 -20.12 -24.10
C GLU A 119 6.11 -21.62 -23.89
N GLY A 120 6.04 -22.08 -22.65
CA GLY A 120 6.22 -23.48 -22.26
C GLY A 120 4.94 -24.30 -22.20
N TYR A 121 3.79 -23.66 -21.94
CA TYR A 121 2.51 -24.33 -21.79
C TYR A 121 2.13 -25.11 -23.06
N GLY A 122 1.96 -26.43 -22.92
CA GLY A 122 1.65 -27.34 -24.02
C GLY A 122 2.87 -27.97 -24.73
N LYS A 123 4.10 -27.70 -24.28
CA LYS A 123 5.31 -28.41 -24.75
C LYS A 123 5.70 -29.51 -23.75
N GLU A 124 6.08 -30.69 -24.25
CA GLU A 124 6.50 -31.84 -23.41
C GLU A 124 7.68 -31.53 -22.48
N SER A 125 8.48 -30.49 -22.78
CA SER A 125 9.64 -30.08 -21.99
C SER A 125 9.33 -29.12 -20.83
N PHE A 126 8.09 -28.65 -20.68
CA PHE A 126 7.73 -27.70 -19.61
C PHE A 126 7.23 -28.45 -18.38
N ASN A 127 8.11 -28.65 -17.40
CA ASN A 127 7.78 -29.26 -16.12
C ASN A 127 7.52 -28.18 -15.07
N MET A 128 6.34 -28.20 -14.44
CA MET A 128 5.93 -27.23 -13.40
C MET A 128 6.33 -27.66 -11.98
N GLU A 129 7.05 -28.77 -11.82
CA GLU A 129 7.60 -29.19 -10.54
C GLU A 129 8.96 -28.51 -10.30
N THR A 130 8.93 -27.40 -9.56
CA THR A 130 10.09 -26.86 -8.81
C THR A 130 9.62 -26.33 -7.47
#